data_AF-A0A960EAM7-F1
#
_entry.id   AF-A0A960EAM7-F1
#
_cell.length_a   1.000
_cell.length_b   1.000
_cell.length_c   1.000
_cell.angle_alpha   90.00
_cell.angle_beta   90.00
_cell.angle_gamma   90.00
#
_symmetry.space_group_name_H-M   'P 1'
#
loop_
_entity.id
_entity.type
_entity.pdbx_description
1 polymer ?
#
loop_
_entity_poly.entity_id
_entity_poly.type
_entity_poly.pdbx_seq_one_letter_code
_entity_poly.pdbx_strand_id
1 'polypeptide(L)'
;MFDHFEAAWQELTAEGSGFAVSEIDVRGIPTKVFPSAPPNMRSVWEIAQLHGDKTYIVYEDERYTYNEIAAQVRALAHLLRDVHGVGSGDRVAIAMRNYPEWVVSYWAILSIGAAAVGMNAWWTGTEMAYGLSDSKPKVLIADDERVERVLPELDALRAESPLHLITVRSDRDLPDDATRWTDVVKPDEAPATLPDADIDPDDDVTIFYTSGTTGFPKGAQLTHRGSVHNIMNIIFMTMVAGAAEAKAIEAGDLPAPEAKPAGDEPAPPPVFLAPTPLFHVTANNCVLHPATASGAKVVLMYKWDAGRALALVEAERVTALSGVPTMTRELLAHPDAARRDLSSLLVLGGGGSALQPDLVDKIEKSAA
;
A
#
# COMPACT_ATOMS: atom_id res chain seq x y z
N MET A 1 6.37 -32.38 1.54
CA MET A 1 6.14 -30.92 1.52
C MET A 1 7.45 -30.13 1.48
N PHE A 2 8.36 -30.28 2.46
CA PHE A 2 9.64 -29.54 2.46
C PHE A 2 10.46 -29.75 1.17
N ASP A 3 10.62 -31.00 0.72
CA ASP A 3 11.35 -31.30 -0.53
C ASP A 3 10.71 -30.65 -1.78
N HIS A 4 9.37 -30.58 -1.82
CA HIS A 4 8.63 -29.89 -2.89
C HIS A 4 8.85 -28.39 -2.87
N PHE A 5 8.94 -27.80 -1.67
CA PHE A 5 9.26 -26.39 -1.48
C PHE A 5 10.69 -26.08 -1.93
N GLU A 6 11.66 -26.92 -1.54
CA GLU A 6 13.06 -26.77 -1.97
C GLU A 6 13.19 -26.90 -3.49
N ALA A 7 12.53 -27.88 -4.11
CA ALA A 7 12.54 -28.04 -5.56
C ALA A 7 11.92 -26.83 -6.29
N ALA A 8 10.76 -26.35 -5.83
CA ALA A 8 10.12 -25.15 -6.38
C ALA A 8 10.99 -23.89 -6.22
N TRP A 9 11.64 -23.72 -5.07
CA TRP A 9 12.57 -22.63 -4.81
C TRP A 9 13.75 -22.65 -5.78
N GLN A 10 14.40 -23.80 -5.96
CA GLN A 10 15.52 -23.96 -6.88
C GLN A 10 15.13 -23.65 -8.33
N GLU A 11 13.96 -24.13 -8.76
CA GLU A 11 13.42 -23.85 -10.11
C GLU A 11 13.17 -22.36 -10.33
N LEU A 12 12.50 -21.70 -9.38
CA LEU A 12 12.12 -20.29 -9.51
C LEU A 12 13.29 -19.32 -9.33
N THR A 13 14.41 -19.76 -8.73
CA THR A 13 15.63 -18.96 -8.55
C THR A 13 16.76 -19.35 -9.51
N ALA A 14 16.53 -20.32 -10.41
CA ALA A 14 17.52 -20.77 -11.38
C ALA A 14 17.95 -19.64 -12.33
N GLU A 15 19.14 -19.78 -12.92
CA GLU A 15 19.63 -18.82 -13.92
C GLU A 15 18.65 -18.69 -15.10
N GLY A 16 18.30 -17.46 -15.47
CA GLY A 16 17.33 -17.16 -16.52
C GLY A 16 15.86 -17.17 -16.09
N SER A 17 15.56 -17.55 -14.84
CA SER A 17 14.20 -17.46 -14.28
C SER A 17 13.83 -16.03 -13.85
N GLY A 18 12.53 -15.80 -13.63
CA GLY A 18 12.01 -14.51 -13.19
C GLY A 18 12.45 -14.07 -11.78
N PHE A 19 12.96 -14.99 -10.95
CA PHE A 19 13.49 -14.69 -9.61
C PHE A 19 14.94 -15.15 -9.44
N ALA A 20 15.69 -15.21 -10.55
CA ALA A 20 17.14 -15.34 -10.47
C ALA A 20 17.70 -14.25 -9.54
N VAL A 21 18.71 -14.60 -8.75
CA VAL A 21 19.34 -13.69 -7.79
C VAL A 21 20.74 -13.35 -8.26
N SER A 22 21.08 -12.07 -8.29
CA SER A 22 22.46 -11.60 -8.43
C SER A 22 22.88 -10.80 -7.21
N GLU A 23 24.17 -10.44 -7.16
CA GLU A 23 24.71 -9.54 -6.15
C GLU A 23 25.22 -8.28 -6.83
N ILE A 24 24.90 -7.12 -6.24
CA ILE A 24 25.40 -5.81 -6.64
C ILE A 24 25.94 -5.07 -5.42
N ASP A 25 26.76 -4.05 -5.62
CA ASP A 25 27.13 -3.11 -4.56
C ASP A 25 26.04 -2.05 -4.41
N VAL A 26 25.47 -1.91 -3.21
CA VAL A 26 24.57 -0.82 -2.85
C VAL A 26 25.19 -0.05 -1.71
N ARG A 27 25.69 1.16 -2.00
CA ARG A 27 26.32 2.05 -1.01
C ARG A 27 27.47 1.36 -0.23
N GLY A 28 28.28 0.55 -0.92
CA GLY A 28 29.41 -0.17 -0.33
C GLY A 28 29.03 -1.50 0.34
N ILE A 29 27.77 -1.94 0.23
CA ILE A 29 27.27 -3.18 0.82
C ILE A 29 26.89 -4.17 -0.31
N PRO A 30 27.52 -5.35 -0.37
CA PRO A 30 27.09 -6.43 -1.26
C PRO A 30 25.65 -6.83 -0.93
N THR A 31 24.76 -6.65 -1.90
CA THR A 31 23.33 -6.79 -1.74
C THR A 31 22.76 -7.72 -2.80
N LYS A 32 22.00 -8.72 -2.35
CA LYS A 32 21.26 -9.62 -3.24
C LYS A 32 20.07 -8.88 -3.86
N VAL A 33 19.93 -9.00 -5.17
CA VAL A 33 18.86 -8.37 -5.94
C VAL A 33 18.25 -9.35 -6.94
N PHE A 34 17.02 -9.06 -7.35
CA PHE A 34 16.41 -9.69 -8.52
C PHE A 34 16.76 -8.85 -9.76
N PRO A 35 17.57 -9.33 -10.72
CA PRO A 35 17.91 -8.56 -11.93
C PRO A 35 16.69 -8.20 -12.77
N SER A 36 15.61 -8.97 -12.65
CA SER A 36 14.31 -8.78 -13.30
C SER A 36 13.41 -7.75 -12.59
N ALA A 37 13.80 -7.27 -11.41
CA ALA A 37 13.00 -6.31 -10.66
C ALA A 37 12.80 -5.01 -11.47
N PRO A 38 11.59 -4.42 -11.45
CA PRO A 38 11.40 -3.06 -11.94
C PRO A 38 12.42 -2.09 -11.31
N PRO A 39 12.94 -1.10 -12.05
CA PRO A 39 14.01 -0.25 -11.54
C PRO A 39 13.54 0.63 -10.37
N ASN A 40 12.26 1.00 -10.34
CA ASN A 40 11.69 1.85 -9.29
C ASN A 40 10.17 1.68 -9.17
N MET A 41 9.59 2.21 -8.10
CA MET A 41 8.14 2.21 -7.86
C MET A 41 7.30 2.94 -8.94
N ARG A 42 7.86 3.91 -9.68
CA ARG A 42 7.18 4.50 -10.84
C ARG A 42 6.92 3.45 -11.92
N SER A 43 7.91 2.60 -12.20
CA SER A 43 7.76 1.51 -13.17
C SER A 43 6.68 0.51 -12.75
N VAL A 44 6.59 0.20 -11.44
CA VAL A 44 5.49 -0.63 -10.89
C VAL A 44 4.14 0.02 -11.15
N TRP A 45 4.03 1.34 -10.90
CA TRP A 45 2.82 2.09 -11.16
C TRP A 45 2.44 2.11 -12.64
N GLU A 46 3.39 2.36 -13.55
CA GLU A 46 3.17 2.39 -14.99
C GLU A 46 2.72 1.03 -15.54
N ILE A 47 3.32 -0.08 -15.05
CA ILE A 47 2.89 -1.45 -15.40
C ILE A 47 1.45 -1.69 -14.94
N ALA A 48 1.08 -1.24 -13.75
CA ALA A 48 -0.27 -1.42 -13.21
C ALA A 48 -1.38 -0.77 -14.07
N GLN A 49 -1.03 0.20 -14.92
CA GLN A 49 -1.99 0.84 -15.83
C GLN A 49 -2.51 -0.11 -16.92
N LEU A 50 -1.81 -1.23 -17.17
CA LEU A 50 -2.29 -2.29 -18.06
C LEU A 50 -3.59 -2.96 -17.55
N HIS A 51 -3.97 -2.73 -16.29
CA HIS A 51 -5.23 -3.22 -15.73
C HIS A 51 -6.45 -2.35 -16.11
N GLY A 52 -6.23 -1.13 -16.61
CA GLY A 52 -7.25 -0.30 -17.26
C GLY A 52 -8.53 -0.10 -16.44
N ASP A 53 -9.65 -0.62 -16.94
CA ASP A 53 -10.98 -0.40 -16.35
C ASP A 53 -11.32 -1.38 -15.21
N LYS A 54 -10.36 -2.21 -14.76
CA LYS A 54 -10.55 -3.02 -13.56
C LYS A 54 -10.72 -2.12 -12.34
N THR A 55 -11.64 -2.48 -11.44
CA THR A 55 -11.79 -1.79 -10.15
C THR A 55 -10.52 -1.92 -9.33
N TYR A 56 -9.94 -0.78 -8.94
CA TYR A 56 -8.75 -0.70 -8.13
C TYR A 56 -9.09 -0.36 -6.68
N ILE A 57 -9.79 0.74 -6.42
CA ILE A 57 -10.08 1.22 -5.06
C ILE A 57 -11.59 1.20 -4.79
N VAL A 58 -11.97 0.68 -3.62
CA VAL A 58 -13.32 0.79 -3.07
C VAL A 58 -13.22 1.46 -1.71
N TYR A 59 -13.96 2.54 -1.50
CA TYR A 59 -14.08 3.22 -0.21
C TYR A 59 -15.53 3.63 0.00
N GLU A 60 -16.20 3.05 1.00
CA GLU A 60 -17.63 3.28 1.23
C GLU A 60 -18.46 3.02 -0.04
N ASP A 61 -19.13 4.05 -0.58
CA ASP A 61 -19.92 3.98 -1.81
C ASP A 61 -19.12 4.41 -3.05
N GLU A 62 -17.86 4.83 -2.88
CA GLU A 62 -16.97 5.24 -3.96
C GLU A 62 -16.23 4.03 -4.55
N ARG A 63 -16.15 4.00 -5.88
CA ARG A 63 -15.42 2.99 -6.64
C ARG A 63 -14.59 3.67 -7.71
N TYR A 64 -13.32 3.28 -7.79
CA TYR A 64 -12.39 3.78 -8.79
C TYR A 64 -11.72 2.64 -9.52
N THR A 65 -11.66 2.74 -10.84
CA THR A 65 -10.84 1.91 -11.71
C THR A 65 -9.36 2.32 -11.65
N TYR A 66 -8.47 1.50 -12.20
CA TYR A 66 -7.07 1.89 -12.37
C TYR A 66 -6.96 3.17 -13.21
N ASN A 67 -7.71 3.28 -14.31
CA ASN A 67 -7.73 4.47 -15.18
C ASN A 67 -8.17 5.76 -14.45
N GLU A 68 -9.18 5.69 -13.59
CA GLU A 68 -9.66 6.85 -12.83
C GLU A 68 -8.66 7.31 -11.77
N ILE A 69 -8.00 6.37 -11.07
CA ILE A 69 -6.90 6.71 -10.18
C ILE A 69 -5.70 7.24 -10.99
N ALA A 70 -5.41 6.69 -12.16
CA ALA A 70 -4.33 7.15 -13.04
C ALA A 70 -4.49 8.62 -13.45
N ALA A 71 -5.70 9.02 -13.81
CA ALA A 71 -5.98 10.40 -14.17
C ALA A 71 -5.74 11.35 -12.99
N GLN A 72 -6.20 10.98 -11.79
CA GLN A 72 -5.92 11.73 -10.56
C GLN A 72 -4.41 11.80 -10.25
N VAL A 73 -3.70 10.68 -10.39
CA VAL A 73 -2.26 10.59 -10.14
C VAL A 73 -1.47 11.48 -11.11
N ARG A 74 -1.83 11.51 -12.40
CA ARG A 74 -1.19 12.41 -13.38
C ARG A 74 -1.47 13.88 -13.08
N ALA A 75 -2.72 14.24 -12.75
CA ALA A 75 -3.07 15.61 -12.37
C ALA A 75 -2.27 16.09 -11.16
N LEU A 76 -2.23 15.28 -10.10
CA LEU A 76 -1.48 15.64 -8.89
C LEU A 76 0.04 15.64 -9.12
N ALA A 77 0.59 14.69 -9.87
CA ALA A 77 2.02 14.65 -10.19
C ALA A 77 2.48 15.92 -10.92
N HIS A 78 1.70 16.38 -11.90
CA HIS A 78 1.96 17.64 -12.60
C HIS A 78 1.80 18.86 -11.69
N LEU A 79 0.77 18.91 -10.85
CA LEU A 79 0.61 19.99 -9.87
C LEU A 79 1.83 20.08 -8.94
N LEU A 80 2.22 18.95 -8.34
CA LEU A 80 3.37 18.90 -7.42
C LEU A 80 4.65 19.36 -8.11
N ARG A 81 4.91 18.90 -9.34
CA ARG A 81 6.14 19.24 -10.07
C ARG A 81 6.13 20.66 -10.62
N ASP A 82 5.11 21.01 -11.39
CA ASP A 82 5.10 22.21 -12.23
C ASP A 82 4.68 23.46 -11.46
N VAL A 83 3.84 23.31 -10.42
CA VAL A 83 3.39 24.43 -9.57
C VAL A 83 4.15 24.51 -8.25
N HIS A 84 4.38 23.39 -7.57
CA HIS A 84 5.04 23.37 -6.27
C HIS A 84 6.54 23.06 -6.34
N GLY A 85 7.09 22.80 -7.53
CA GLY A 85 8.52 22.56 -7.72
C GLY A 85 9.05 21.35 -6.97
N VAL A 86 8.20 20.32 -6.78
CA VAL A 86 8.57 19.05 -6.16
C VAL A 86 9.23 18.14 -7.20
N GLY A 87 10.36 17.53 -6.86
CA GLY A 87 11.02 16.53 -7.70
C GLY A 87 11.83 15.52 -6.88
N SER A 88 12.84 14.90 -7.52
CA SER A 88 13.70 13.93 -6.85
C SER A 88 14.41 14.54 -5.63
N GLY A 89 14.40 13.80 -4.51
CA GLY A 89 14.94 14.22 -3.21
C GLY A 89 14.04 15.14 -2.37
N ASP A 90 12.93 15.62 -2.93
CA ASP A 90 11.93 16.36 -2.15
C ASP A 90 11.02 15.43 -1.35
N ARG A 91 10.36 15.99 -0.34
CA ARG A 91 9.38 15.28 0.48
C ARG A 91 8.00 15.92 0.33
N VAL A 92 6.98 15.10 0.28
CA VAL A 92 5.57 15.50 0.39
C VAL A 92 4.92 14.70 1.51
N ALA A 93 4.34 15.38 2.49
CA ALA A 93 3.67 14.75 3.60
C ALA A 93 2.22 14.43 3.29
N ILE A 94 1.76 13.26 3.73
CA ILE A 94 0.39 12.79 3.62
C ILE A 94 -0.14 12.56 5.04
N ALA A 95 -1.13 13.34 5.44
CA ALA A 95 -1.74 13.28 6.77
C ALA A 95 -3.26 13.11 6.65
N MET A 96 -3.72 11.88 6.43
CA MET A 96 -5.14 11.57 6.29
C MET A 96 -5.46 10.13 6.70
N ARG A 97 -6.75 9.82 6.87
CA ARG A 97 -7.26 8.45 6.97
C ARG A 97 -7.03 7.67 5.66
N ASN A 98 -7.43 6.41 5.63
CA ASN A 98 -7.36 5.56 4.43
C ASN A 98 -8.42 5.98 3.41
N TYR A 99 -8.24 7.14 2.78
CA TYR A 99 -9.07 7.62 1.67
C TYR A 99 -8.44 7.28 0.31
N PRO A 100 -9.24 7.24 -0.77
CA PRO A 100 -8.72 7.16 -2.14
C PRO A 100 -7.63 8.21 -2.44
N GLU A 101 -7.79 9.42 -1.92
CA GLU A 101 -6.84 10.52 -2.07
C GLU A 101 -5.47 10.22 -1.45
N TRP A 102 -5.39 9.35 -0.43
CA TRP A 102 -4.11 8.88 0.11
C TRP A 102 -3.37 8.08 -0.95
N VAL A 103 -4.08 7.15 -1.61
CA VAL A 103 -3.52 6.28 -2.66
C VAL A 103 -3.07 7.12 -3.86
N VAL A 104 -3.90 8.08 -4.30
CA VAL A 104 -3.54 9.01 -5.36
C VAL A 104 -2.29 9.80 -5.00
N SER A 105 -2.27 10.40 -3.79
CA SER A 105 -1.14 11.17 -3.29
C SER A 105 0.14 10.37 -3.32
N TYR A 106 0.10 9.17 -2.75
CA TYR A 106 1.24 8.27 -2.69
C TYR A 106 1.82 8.01 -4.08
N TRP A 107 1.00 7.50 -5.01
CA TRP A 107 1.49 7.16 -6.35
C TRP A 107 1.95 8.39 -7.16
N ALA A 108 1.32 9.55 -7.00
CA ALA A 108 1.75 10.79 -7.64
C ALA A 108 3.13 11.24 -7.15
N ILE A 109 3.36 11.21 -5.84
CA ILE A 109 4.64 11.60 -5.22
C ILE A 109 5.77 10.68 -5.69
N LEU A 110 5.56 9.36 -5.63
CA LEU A 110 6.59 8.40 -6.04
C LEU A 110 6.92 8.48 -7.53
N SER A 111 5.92 8.80 -8.36
CA SER A 111 6.08 8.86 -9.81
C SER A 111 6.95 10.03 -10.28
N ILE A 112 7.17 11.03 -9.42
CA ILE A 112 8.05 12.18 -9.69
C ILE A 112 9.38 12.11 -8.94
N GLY A 113 9.69 10.97 -8.31
CA GLY A 113 10.94 10.75 -7.56
C GLY A 113 10.98 11.38 -6.17
N ALA A 114 9.88 11.97 -5.72
CA ALA A 114 9.80 12.51 -4.37
C ALA A 114 9.46 11.42 -3.35
N ALA A 115 9.86 11.63 -2.10
CA ALA A 115 9.55 10.73 -1.00
C ALA A 115 8.22 11.09 -0.33
N ALA A 116 7.33 10.10 -0.19
CA ALA A 116 6.09 10.27 0.55
C ALA A 116 6.34 10.14 2.07
N VAL A 117 5.98 11.16 2.84
CA VAL A 117 6.06 11.13 4.31
C VAL A 117 4.69 10.79 4.87
N GLY A 118 4.49 9.54 5.28
CA GLY A 118 3.22 9.12 5.88
C GLY A 118 3.15 9.54 7.34
N MET A 119 2.25 10.47 7.64
CA MET A 119 2.02 10.93 9.00
C MET A 119 0.95 10.09 9.68
N ASN A 120 1.18 9.76 10.95
CA ASN A 120 0.21 9.01 11.72
C ASN A 120 -1.06 9.84 11.92
N ALA A 121 -2.20 9.35 11.41
CA ALA A 121 -3.48 10.05 11.52
C ALA A 121 -3.96 10.25 12.97
N TRP A 122 -3.38 9.53 13.94
CA TRP A 122 -3.66 9.69 15.36
C TRP A 122 -2.84 10.79 16.04
N TRP A 123 -1.85 11.36 15.36
CA TRP A 123 -1.02 12.42 15.93
C TRP A 123 -1.82 13.68 16.29
N THR A 124 -1.43 14.27 17.41
CA THR A 124 -1.79 15.62 17.85
C THR A 124 -1.09 16.70 17.00
N GLY A 125 -1.50 17.96 17.15
CA GLY A 125 -0.87 19.09 16.44
C GLY A 125 0.64 19.18 16.70
N THR A 126 1.08 19.02 17.95
CA THR A 126 2.51 19.05 18.30
C THR A 126 3.31 17.88 17.71
N GLU A 127 2.74 16.68 17.68
CA GLU A 127 3.39 15.52 17.05
C GLU A 127 3.47 15.67 15.52
N MET A 128 2.42 16.25 14.92
CA MET A 128 2.44 16.60 13.50
C MET A 128 3.51 17.66 13.20
N ALA A 129 3.57 18.73 14.00
CA ALA A 129 4.56 19.78 13.85
C ALA A 129 5.98 19.22 13.96
N TYR A 130 6.24 18.34 14.93
CA TYR A 130 7.51 17.63 15.02
C TYR A 130 7.86 16.87 13.73
N GLY A 131 6.94 16.04 13.21
CA GLY A 131 7.18 15.28 11.99
C GLY A 131 7.39 16.17 10.75
N LEU A 132 6.70 17.30 10.67
CA LEU A 132 6.84 18.26 9.57
C LEU A 132 8.17 19.03 9.66
N SER A 133 8.60 19.47 10.85
CA SER A 133 9.91 20.11 11.05
C SER A 133 11.07 19.15 10.82
N ASP A 134 10.93 17.87 11.18
CA ASP A 134 11.96 16.84 11.00
C ASP A 134 12.10 16.44 9.52
N SER A 135 10.99 16.15 8.83
CA SER A 135 11.01 15.73 7.42
C SER A 135 11.10 16.86 6.40
N LYS A 136 10.71 18.09 6.78
CA LYS A 136 10.72 19.32 5.96
C LYS A 136 10.07 19.17 4.57
N PRO A 137 8.83 18.66 4.48
CA PRO A 137 8.18 18.48 3.19
C PRO A 137 7.85 19.82 2.54
N LYS A 138 7.89 19.90 1.20
CA LYS A 138 7.47 21.10 0.44
C LYS A 138 5.96 21.28 0.43
N VAL A 139 5.23 20.16 0.53
CA VAL A 139 3.76 20.11 0.46
C VAL A 139 3.25 19.16 1.54
N LEU A 140 2.19 19.57 2.23
CA LEU A 140 1.37 18.72 3.11
C LEU A 140 -0.01 18.53 2.47
N ILE A 141 -0.39 17.28 2.26
CA ILE A 141 -1.73 16.89 1.83
C ILE A 141 -2.46 16.30 3.04
N ALA A 142 -3.49 16.99 3.53
CA ALA A 142 -4.13 16.66 4.80
C ALA A 142 -5.66 16.58 4.70
N ASP A 143 -6.27 15.64 5.41
CA ASP A 143 -7.73 15.62 5.57
C ASP A 143 -8.22 16.62 6.63
N ASP A 144 -9.53 16.82 6.71
CA ASP A 144 -10.15 17.82 7.59
C ASP A 144 -9.68 17.79 9.06
N GLU A 145 -9.65 16.60 9.68
CA GLU A 145 -9.23 16.43 11.08
C GLU A 145 -7.73 16.74 11.27
N ARG A 146 -6.90 16.49 10.24
CA ARG A 146 -5.46 16.83 10.27
C ARG A 146 -5.21 18.30 9.93
N VAL A 147 -6.04 18.91 9.09
CA VAL A 147 -6.04 20.36 8.84
C VAL A 147 -6.32 21.11 10.14
N GLU A 148 -7.35 20.72 10.89
CA GLU A 148 -7.65 21.33 12.20
C GLU A 148 -6.45 21.33 13.15
N ARG A 149 -5.69 20.23 13.17
CA ARG A 149 -4.54 20.07 14.06
C ARG A 149 -3.31 20.85 13.63
N VAL A 150 -3.09 21.03 12.32
CA VAL A 150 -1.89 21.70 11.80
C VAL A 150 -2.06 23.21 11.68
N LEU A 151 -3.29 23.71 11.48
CA LEU A 151 -3.55 25.15 11.31
C LEU A 151 -2.93 26.03 12.43
N PRO A 152 -3.02 25.68 13.73
CA PRO A 152 -2.39 26.47 14.79
C PRO A 152 -0.85 26.52 14.72
N GLU A 153 -0.22 25.53 14.09
CA GLU A 153 1.23 25.36 14.01
C GLU A 153 1.79 25.84 12.65
N LEU A 154 0.92 26.11 11.68
CA LEU A 154 1.27 26.27 10.27
C LEU A 154 2.22 27.45 10.01
N ASP A 155 1.98 28.59 10.65
CA ASP A 155 2.83 29.78 10.50
C ASP A 155 4.25 29.53 11.04
N ALA A 156 4.37 28.83 12.17
CA ALA A 156 5.68 28.46 12.74
C ALA A 156 6.43 27.49 11.83
N LEU A 157 5.73 26.48 11.29
CA LEU A 157 6.31 25.53 10.35
C LEU A 157 6.78 26.20 9.05
N ARG A 158 5.99 27.14 8.52
CA ARG A 158 6.33 27.90 7.30
C ARG A 158 7.49 28.87 7.50
N ALA A 159 7.70 29.35 8.73
CA ALA A 159 8.87 30.16 9.06
C ALA A 159 10.19 29.35 9.00
N GLU A 160 10.13 28.02 9.18
CA GLU A 160 11.30 27.13 9.12
C GLU A 160 11.58 26.60 7.71
N SER A 161 10.54 26.27 6.93
CA SER A 161 10.67 25.71 5.59
C SER A 161 9.42 25.98 4.73
N PRO A 162 9.55 26.10 3.39
CA PRO A 162 8.39 26.21 2.51
C PRO A 162 7.45 25.03 2.69
N LEU A 163 6.19 25.30 3.04
CA LEU A 163 5.16 24.28 3.25
C LEU A 163 3.82 24.75 2.66
N HIS A 164 3.48 24.20 1.49
CA HIS A 164 2.16 24.38 0.88
C HIS A 164 1.15 23.40 1.47
N LEU A 165 -0.08 23.84 1.73
CA LEU A 165 -1.16 23.00 2.26
C LEU A 165 -2.18 22.68 1.17
N ILE A 166 -2.38 21.39 0.90
CA ILE A 166 -3.49 20.86 0.09
C ILE A 166 -4.46 20.15 1.03
N THR A 167 -5.72 20.57 1.04
CA THR A 167 -6.75 20.00 1.92
C THR A 167 -7.64 19.02 1.19
N VAL A 168 -7.95 17.89 1.83
CA VAL A 168 -8.77 16.81 1.31
C VAL A 168 -10.03 16.70 2.16
N ARG A 169 -11.21 16.62 1.52
CA ARG A 169 -12.52 16.42 2.17
C ARG A 169 -12.75 17.39 3.34
N SER A 170 -12.39 18.66 3.16
CA SER A 170 -12.54 19.72 4.16
C SER A 170 -13.25 20.93 3.57
N ASP A 171 -14.23 21.46 4.31
CA ASP A 171 -14.95 22.70 4.00
C ASP A 171 -14.53 23.86 4.92
N ARG A 172 -13.47 23.69 5.73
CA ARG A 172 -12.99 24.70 6.66
C ARG A 172 -12.54 25.97 5.95
N ASP A 173 -12.60 27.10 6.65
CA ASP A 173 -11.91 28.30 6.22
C ASP A 173 -10.40 28.04 6.21
N LEU A 174 -9.76 28.33 5.08
CA LEU A 174 -8.35 28.06 4.85
C LEU A 174 -7.59 29.38 4.71
N PRO A 175 -6.29 29.41 5.06
CA PRO A 175 -5.40 30.50 4.65
C PRO A 175 -5.42 30.70 3.13
N ASP A 176 -5.22 31.95 2.67
CA ASP A 176 -5.25 32.31 1.24
C ASP A 176 -4.23 31.54 0.38
N ASP A 177 -3.16 31.05 1.00
CA ASP A 177 -2.09 30.30 0.35
C ASP A 177 -2.23 28.77 0.49
N ALA A 178 -3.38 28.29 0.97
CA ALA A 178 -3.74 26.88 0.96
C ALA A 178 -4.72 26.59 -0.19
N THR A 179 -4.75 25.34 -0.64
CA THR A 179 -5.60 24.90 -1.77
C THR A 179 -6.48 23.74 -1.36
N ARG A 180 -7.68 23.63 -1.95
CA ARG A 180 -8.53 22.44 -1.81
C ARG A 180 -8.19 21.45 -2.92
N TRP A 181 -8.13 20.16 -2.57
CA TRP A 181 -7.93 19.06 -3.50
C TRP A 181 -8.85 19.14 -4.71
N THR A 182 -10.15 19.40 -4.47
CA THR A 182 -11.19 19.49 -5.50
C THR A 182 -10.96 20.62 -6.48
N ASP A 183 -10.17 21.64 -6.15
CA ASP A 183 -9.91 22.79 -7.00
C ASP A 183 -8.67 22.58 -7.88
N VAL A 184 -7.71 21.76 -7.42
CA VAL A 184 -6.39 21.63 -8.05
C VAL A 184 -6.10 20.24 -8.65
N VAL A 185 -6.80 19.20 -8.21
CA VAL A 185 -6.71 17.85 -8.80
C VAL A 185 -7.93 17.66 -9.70
N LYS A 186 -7.75 17.89 -11.00
CA LYS A 186 -8.79 17.80 -12.04
C LYS A 186 -8.48 16.64 -12.99
N PRO A 187 -9.05 15.44 -12.78
CA PRO A 187 -8.73 14.25 -13.58
C PRO A 187 -9.05 14.42 -15.08
N ASP A 188 -10.14 15.12 -15.39
CA ASP A 188 -10.58 15.40 -16.77
C ASP A 188 -9.63 16.35 -17.51
N GLU A 189 -8.81 17.10 -16.78
CA GLU A 189 -7.81 18.03 -17.30
C GLU A 189 -6.38 17.47 -17.17
N ALA A 190 -6.23 16.24 -16.67
CA ALA A 190 -4.93 15.63 -16.44
C ALA A 190 -4.17 15.44 -17.76
N PRO A 191 -2.88 15.80 -17.83
CA PRO A 191 -2.03 15.46 -18.96
C PRO A 191 -2.05 13.96 -19.26
N ALA A 192 -1.77 13.59 -20.51
CA ALA A 192 -1.85 12.19 -20.95
C ALA A 192 -0.81 11.27 -20.28
N THR A 193 0.35 11.82 -19.93
CA THR A 193 1.46 11.09 -19.33
C THR A 193 1.83 11.69 -17.98
N LEU A 194 2.57 10.92 -17.17
CA LEU A 194 3.26 11.47 -16.01
C LEU A 194 4.36 12.45 -16.47
N PRO A 195 4.74 13.44 -15.66
CA PRO A 195 5.87 14.29 -15.99
C PRO A 195 7.19 13.51 -15.96
N ASP A 196 8.20 13.99 -16.69
CA ASP A 196 9.53 13.37 -16.66
C ASP A 196 10.18 13.50 -15.27
N ALA A 197 10.74 12.39 -14.81
CA ALA A 197 11.51 12.31 -13.57
C ALA A 197 12.68 11.32 -13.74
N ASP A 198 13.85 11.70 -13.23
CA ASP A 198 14.99 10.80 -13.06
C ASP A 198 14.94 10.25 -11.63
N ILE A 199 14.90 8.93 -11.49
CA ILE A 199 14.66 8.25 -10.21
C ILE A 199 15.72 7.17 -10.04
N ASP A 200 16.65 7.40 -9.11
CA ASP A 200 17.61 6.38 -8.71
C ASP A 200 16.91 5.31 -7.86
N PRO A 201 17.16 4.00 -8.08
CA PRO A 201 16.59 2.95 -7.24
C PRO A 201 16.91 3.12 -5.75
N ASP A 202 18.01 3.77 -5.40
CA ASP A 202 18.41 4.02 -4.01
C ASP A 202 17.92 5.38 -3.48
N ASP A 203 17.15 6.14 -4.24
CA ASP A 203 16.41 7.30 -3.72
C ASP A 203 15.34 6.86 -2.71
N ASP A 204 15.05 7.75 -1.76
CA ASP A 204 13.99 7.54 -0.78
C ASP A 204 12.63 7.56 -1.48
N VAL A 205 11.82 6.54 -1.21
CA VAL A 205 10.46 6.44 -1.71
C VAL A 205 9.44 6.78 -0.63
N THR A 206 9.72 6.44 0.62
CA THR A 206 8.77 6.63 1.71
C THR A 206 9.49 6.84 3.03
N ILE A 207 8.96 7.75 3.85
CA ILE A 207 9.40 7.97 5.22
C ILE A 207 8.20 7.73 6.14
N PHE A 208 8.30 6.71 6.99
CA PHE A 208 7.28 6.42 8.00
C PHE A 208 7.86 6.53 9.39
N TYR A 209 7.15 7.22 10.28
CA TYR A 209 7.61 7.43 11.64
C TYR A 209 7.30 6.25 12.54
N THR A 210 8.32 5.77 13.25
CA THR A 210 8.21 4.67 14.20
C THR A 210 8.40 5.18 15.63
N SER A 211 7.65 4.60 16.58
CA SER A 211 7.86 4.85 18.00
C SER A 211 9.23 4.28 18.40
N GLY A 212 10.23 5.15 18.50
CA GLY A 212 11.56 4.77 18.99
C GLY A 212 11.49 4.31 20.45
N THR A 213 12.49 3.53 20.88
CA THR A 213 12.55 2.98 22.25
C THR A 213 12.83 4.04 23.32
N THR A 214 13.29 5.24 22.95
CA THR A 214 13.47 6.41 23.82
C THR A 214 13.38 7.71 22.99
N GLY A 215 12.40 8.57 23.24
CA GLY A 215 12.31 9.92 22.66
C GLY A 215 11.27 10.11 21.54
N PHE A 216 11.43 11.19 20.77
CA PHE A 216 10.58 11.53 19.62
C PHE A 216 10.62 10.42 18.54
N PRO A 217 9.53 10.23 17.76
CA PRO A 217 9.50 9.19 16.75
C PRO A 217 10.54 9.44 15.65
N LYS A 218 11.08 8.37 15.06
CA LYS A 218 12.13 8.49 14.02
C LYS A 218 11.56 8.16 12.65
N GLY A 219 11.90 8.95 11.64
CA GLY A 219 11.57 8.66 10.25
C GLY A 219 12.37 7.46 9.73
N ALA A 220 11.70 6.34 9.51
CA ALA A 220 12.28 5.18 8.82
C ALA A 220 12.18 5.39 7.31
N GLN A 221 13.35 5.54 6.67
CA GLN A 221 13.47 5.73 5.23
C GLN A 221 13.45 4.38 4.52
N LEU A 222 12.59 4.26 3.51
CA LEU A 222 12.57 3.15 2.56
C LEU A 222 12.99 3.69 1.20
N THR A 223 13.71 2.88 0.43
CA THR A 223 14.12 3.23 -0.94
C THR A 223 13.21 2.60 -1.99
N HIS A 224 13.28 3.10 -3.23
CA HIS A 224 12.59 2.49 -4.37
C HIS A 224 13.01 1.02 -4.54
N ARG A 225 14.31 0.71 -4.50
CA ARG A 225 14.88 -0.64 -4.59
C ARG A 225 14.32 -1.55 -3.52
N GLY A 226 14.35 -1.11 -2.25
CA GLY A 226 13.87 -1.90 -1.13
C GLY A 226 12.38 -2.22 -1.27
N SER A 227 11.57 -1.24 -1.69
CA SER A 227 10.13 -1.41 -1.89
C SER A 227 9.80 -2.35 -3.05
N VAL A 228 10.49 -2.21 -4.20
CA VAL A 228 10.31 -3.14 -5.32
C VAL A 228 10.74 -4.55 -4.94
N HIS A 229 11.87 -4.72 -4.25
CA HIS A 229 12.32 -6.06 -3.84
C HIS A 229 11.39 -6.69 -2.80
N ASN A 230 10.75 -5.89 -1.94
CA ASN A 230 9.69 -6.39 -1.08
C ASN A 230 8.50 -6.94 -1.89
N ILE A 231 8.07 -6.25 -2.95
CA ILE A 231 7.03 -6.76 -3.87
C ILE A 231 7.48 -8.08 -4.50
N MET A 232 8.71 -8.12 -5.03
CA MET A 232 9.27 -9.33 -5.65
C MET A 232 9.33 -10.50 -4.65
N ASN A 233 9.72 -10.25 -3.40
CA ASN A 233 9.72 -11.28 -2.35
C ASN A 233 8.32 -11.81 -2.05
N ILE A 234 7.30 -10.95 -1.99
CA ILE A 234 5.90 -11.38 -1.75
C ILE A 234 5.39 -12.23 -2.93
N ILE A 235 5.65 -11.80 -4.16
CA ILE A 235 5.27 -12.56 -5.36
C ILE A 235 6.01 -13.91 -5.37
N PHE A 236 7.31 -13.90 -5.11
CA PHE A 236 8.13 -15.11 -5.05
C PHE A 236 7.60 -16.09 -4.00
N MET A 237 7.31 -15.65 -2.77
CA MET A 237 6.74 -16.50 -1.72
C MET A 237 5.42 -17.16 -2.17
N THR A 238 4.55 -16.39 -2.83
CA THR A 238 3.27 -16.89 -3.34
C THR A 238 3.49 -17.93 -4.44
N MET A 239 4.41 -17.67 -5.37
CA MET A 239 4.70 -18.57 -6.50
C MET A 239 5.38 -19.86 -6.05
N VAL A 240 6.33 -19.79 -5.11
CA VAL A 240 6.99 -20.98 -4.55
C VAL A 240 5.98 -21.85 -3.81
N ALA A 241 5.10 -21.26 -3.00
CA ALA A 241 4.07 -22.01 -2.29
C ALA A 241 3.13 -22.75 -3.26
N GLY A 242 2.62 -22.05 -4.28
CA GLY A 242 1.74 -22.67 -5.29
C GLY A 242 2.44 -23.75 -6.11
N ALA A 243 3.70 -23.54 -6.50
CA ALA A 243 4.49 -24.54 -7.23
C ALA A 243 4.80 -25.76 -6.36
N ALA A 244 5.10 -25.57 -5.07
CA ALA A 244 5.33 -26.66 -4.13
C ALA A 244 4.06 -27.49 -3.89
N GLU A 245 2.90 -26.84 -3.76
CA GLU A 245 1.60 -27.50 -3.64
C GLU A 245 1.27 -28.32 -4.90
N ALA A 246 1.46 -27.74 -6.09
CA ALA A 246 1.25 -28.45 -7.35
C ALA A 246 2.12 -29.71 -7.47
N LYS A 247 3.41 -29.62 -7.10
CA LYS A 247 4.33 -30.77 -7.07
C LYS A 247 3.91 -31.83 -6.07
N ALA A 248 3.42 -31.42 -4.89
CA ALA A 248 2.91 -32.34 -3.88
C ALA A 248 1.65 -33.08 -4.33
N ILE A 249 0.75 -32.40 -5.05
CA ILE A 249 -0.45 -33.02 -5.65
C ILE A 249 -0.05 -34.02 -6.74
N GLU A 250 0.87 -33.65 -7.62
CA GLU A 250 1.37 -34.54 -8.69
C GLU A 250 2.05 -35.79 -8.12
N ALA A 251 2.81 -35.64 -7.03
CA ALA A 251 3.45 -36.75 -6.32
C ALA A 251 2.47 -37.65 -5.55
N GLY A 252 1.20 -37.23 -5.39
CA GLY A 252 0.20 -37.93 -4.59
C GLY A 252 0.33 -37.72 -3.07
N ASP A 253 1.15 -36.76 -2.64
CA ASP A 253 1.35 -36.41 -1.23
C ASP A 253 0.25 -35.52 -0.68
N LEU A 254 -0.43 -34.76 -1.54
CA LEU A 254 -1.61 -33.96 -1.22
C LEU A 254 -2.79 -34.35 -2.12
N PRO A 255 -4.03 -34.35 -1.60
CA PRO A 255 -5.20 -34.55 -2.43
C PRO A 255 -5.33 -33.39 -3.43
N ALA A 256 -5.64 -33.72 -4.69
CA ALA A 256 -6.04 -32.69 -5.64
C ALA A 256 -7.31 -32.00 -5.13
N PRO A 257 -7.41 -30.66 -5.22
CA PRO A 257 -8.63 -29.96 -4.86
C PRO A 257 -9.80 -30.49 -5.69
N GLU A 258 -11.00 -30.54 -5.10
CA GLU A 258 -12.21 -30.91 -5.82
C GLU A 258 -12.33 -30.03 -7.07
N ALA A 259 -12.54 -30.67 -8.23
CA ALA A 259 -12.64 -29.97 -9.50
C ALA A 259 -13.78 -28.94 -9.38
N LYS A 260 -13.43 -27.64 -9.44
CA LYS A 260 -14.44 -26.59 -9.60
C LYS A 260 -15.27 -26.97 -10.83
N PRO A 261 -16.61 -26.89 -10.78
CA PRO A 261 -17.44 -27.18 -11.93
C PRO A 261 -16.91 -26.39 -13.13
N ALA A 262 -16.60 -27.09 -14.22
CA ALA A 262 -15.97 -26.54 -15.39
C ALA A 262 -16.80 -25.38 -15.94
N GLY A 263 -16.39 -24.17 -15.59
CA GLY A 263 -16.76 -22.91 -16.21
C GLY A 263 -15.46 -22.17 -16.43
N ASP A 264 -15.14 -21.90 -17.69
CA ASP A 264 -13.86 -21.41 -18.20
C ASP A 264 -13.50 -19.97 -17.77
N GLU A 265 -13.81 -19.58 -16.52
CA GLU A 265 -13.39 -18.28 -15.98
C GLU A 265 -12.14 -18.46 -15.11
N PRO A 266 -11.05 -17.74 -15.41
CA PRO A 266 -9.91 -17.63 -14.51
C PRO A 266 -10.39 -17.25 -13.11
N ALA A 267 -9.71 -17.75 -12.08
CA ALA A 267 -9.97 -17.32 -10.71
C ALA A 267 -10.00 -15.78 -10.67
N PRO A 268 -11.00 -15.16 -10.02
CA PRO A 268 -11.09 -13.71 -9.97
C PRO A 268 -9.81 -13.15 -9.34
N PRO A 269 -9.35 -11.96 -9.78
CA PRO A 269 -8.16 -11.34 -9.23
C PRO A 269 -8.31 -11.15 -7.71
N PRO A 270 -7.21 -11.18 -6.94
CA PRO A 270 -7.26 -10.97 -5.51
C PRO A 270 -8.02 -9.70 -5.13
N VAL A 271 -8.69 -9.74 -3.98
CA VAL A 271 -9.34 -8.59 -3.36
C VAL A 271 -8.79 -8.43 -1.96
N PHE A 272 -8.08 -7.34 -1.72
CA PHE A 272 -7.45 -7.05 -0.45
C PHE A 272 -8.30 -6.10 0.38
N LEU A 273 -8.56 -6.45 1.64
CA LEU A 273 -9.04 -5.49 2.63
C LEU A 273 -7.83 -4.82 3.28
N ALA A 274 -7.83 -3.48 3.36
CA ALA A 274 -6.82 -2.68 4.05
C ALA A 274 -7.38 -2.10 5.36
N PRO A 275 -7.45 -2.91 6.45
CA PRO A 275 -7.99 -2.46 7.74
C PRO A 275 -6.98 -1.65 8.57
N THR A 276 -5.70 -1.74 8.24
CA THR A 276 -4.62 -1.03 8.92
C THR A 276 -4.26 0.28 8.19
N PRO A 277 -3.64 1.26 8.85
CA PRO A 277 -3.44 2.57 8.24
C PRO A 277 -2.40 2.57 7.11
N LEU A 278 -2.68 3.29 6.01
CA LEU A 278 -1.81 3.41 4.85
C LEU A 278 -0.51 4.19 5.15
N PHE A 279 -0.47 5.01 6.20
CA PHE A 279 0.78 5.60 6.68
C PHE A 279 1.72 4.59 7.38
N HIS A 280 1.38 3.30 7.39
CA HIS A 280 2.18 2.23 7.97
C HIS A 280 2.51 1.16 6.93
N VAL A 281 3.72 0.57 7.02
CA VAL A 281 4.22 -0.44 6.06
C VAL A 281 3.29 -1.64 5.89
N THR A 282 2.52 -2.00 6.93
CA THR A 282 1.57 -3.14 6.87
C THR A 282 0.52 -2.96 5.79
N ALA A 283 -0.14 -1.79 5.71
CA ALA A 283 -1.13 -1.55 4.67
C ALA A 283 -0.47 -1.05 3.38
N ASN A 284 0.56 -0.22 3.47
CA ASN A 284 1.18 0.34 2.27
C ASN A 284 2.00 -0.72 1.52
N ASN A 285 3.04 -1.24 2.15
CA ASN A 285 4.02 -2.12 1.50
C ASN A 285 3.54 -3.57 1.38
N CYS A 286 2.71 -4.03 2.29
CA CYS A 286 2.24 -5.43 2.28
C CYS A 286 0.82 -5.60 1.72
N VAL A 287 0.07 -4.53 1.46
CA VAL A 287 -1.25 -4.60 0.82
C VAL A 287 -1.30 -3.78 -0.46
N LEU A 288 -1.15 -2.45 -0.38
CA LEU A 288 -1.31 -1.57 -1.53
C LEU A 288 -0.32 -1.89 -2.65
N HIS A 289 0.97 -2.05 -2.31
CA HIS A 289 2.03 -2.37 -3.29
C HIS A 289 1.77 -3.67 -4.07
N PRO A 290 1.63 -4.86 -3.42
CA PRO A 290 1.37 -6.09 -4.14
C PRO A 290 0.00 -6.09 -4.84
N ALA A 291 -1.01 -5.43 -4.27
CA ALA A 291 -2.31 -5.30 -4.93
C ALA A 291 -2.20 -4.50 -6.24
N THR A 292 -1.46 -3.39 -6.21
CA THR A 292 -1.19 -2.57 -7.40
C THR A 292 -0.45 -3.37 -8.46
N ALA A 293 0.61 -4.07 -8.07
CA ALA A 293 1.44 -4.85 -8.99
C ALA A 293 0.71 -6.05 -9.62
N SER A 294 -0.34 -6.57 -8.97
CA SER A 294 -1.10 -7.74 -9.45
C SER A 294 -2.44 -7.40 -10.10
N GLY A 295 -2.84 -6.13 -10.16
CA GLY A 295 -4.13 -5.73 -10.71
C GLY A 295 -5.31 -6.06 -9.81
N ALA A 296 -5.07 -6.15 -8.50
CA ALA A 296 -6.05 -6.50 -7.50
C ALA A 296 -6.86 -5.30 -7.02
N LYS A 297 -8.08 -5.58 -6.54
CA LYS A 297 -8.93 -4.59 -5.90
C LYS A 297 -8.51 -4.39 -4.44
N VAL A 298 -8.43 -3.15 -3.97
CA VAL A 298 -8.18 -2.78 -2.57
C VAL A 298 -9.44 -2.12 -1.99
N VAL A 299 -9.96 -2.71 -0.93
CA VAL A 299 -11.10 -2.22 -0.17
C VAL A 299 -10.57 -1.48 1.06
N LEU A 300 -10.82 -0.19 1.12
CA LEU A 300 -10.39 0.70 2.19
C LEU A 300 -11.46 0.76 3.30
N MET A 301 -11.00 0.95 4.54
CA MET A 301 -11.86 1.19 5.69
C MET A 301 -11.50 2.54 6.33
N TYR A 302 -12.51 3.33 6.70
CA TYR A 302 -12.31 4.57 7.45
C TYR A 302 -11.58 4.33 8.78
N LYS A 303 -12.06 3.33 9.52
CA LYS A 303 -11.48 2.81 10.76
C LYS A 303 -11.85 1.34 10.90
N TRP A 304 -11.09 0.60 11.69
CA TRP A 304 -11.42 -0.78 12.01
C TRP A 304 -12.76 -0.89 12.76
N ASP A 305 -13.59 -1.79 12.26
CA ASP A 305 -14.83 -2.27 12.89
C ASP A 305 -15.09 -3.68 12.34
N ALA A 306 -15.15 -4.68 13.23
CA ALA A 306 -15.23 -6.08 12.82
C ALA A 306 -16.54 -6.41 12.06
N GLY A 307 -17.66 -5.81 12.48
CA GLY A 307 -18.95 -6.01 11.81
C GLY A 307 -18.97 -5.43 10.39
N ARG A 308 -18.38 -4.23 10.21
CA ARG A 308 -18.20 -3.61 8.90
C ARG A 308 -17.21 -4.39 8.04
N ALA A 309 -16.12 -4.90 8.61
CA ALA A 309 -15.17 -5.75 7.90
C ALA A 309 -15.86 -7.01 7.36
N LEU A 310 -16.68 -7.70 8.16
CA LEU A 310 -17.48 -8.84 7.71
C LEU A 310 -18.43 -8.48 6.57
N ALA A 311 -19.13 -7.34 6.68
CA ALA A 311 -20.02 -6.88 5.62
C ALA A 311 -19.27 -6.58 4.31
N LEU A 312 -18.06 -6.02 4.40
CA LEU A 312 -17.20 -5.75 3.25
C LEU A 312 -16.63 -7.04 2.64
N VAL A 313 -16.27 -8.03 3.47
CA VAL A 313 -15.80 -9.33 2.98
C VAL A 313 -16.85 -9.98 2.10
N GLU A 314 -18.09 -10.05 2.58
CA GLU A 314 -19.22 -10.60 1.83
C GLU A 314 -19.53 -9.77 0.57
N ALA A 315 -19.66 -8.45 0.70
CA ALA A 315 -20.08 -7.58 -0.40
C ALA A 315 -19.03 -7.48 -1.52
N GLU A 316 -17.75 -7.41 -1.16
CA GLU A 316 -16.65 -7.21 -2.12
C GLU A 316 -15.95 -8.50 -2.52
N ARG A 317 -16.35 -9.64 -1.94
CA ARG A 317 -15.69 -10.94 -2.07
C ARG A 317 -14.21 -10.87 -1.75
N VAL A 318 -13.87 -10.28 -0.60
CA VAL A 318 -12.48 -10.12 -0.14
C VAL A 318 -11.80 -11.48 -0.06
N THR A 319 -10.61 -11.58 -0.63
CA THR A 319 -9.80 -12.81 -0.64
C THR A 319 -8.69 -12.79 0.39
N ALA A 320 -8.19 -11.61 0.74
CA ALA A 320 -7.10 -11.45 1.69
C ALA A 320 -7.36 -10.28 2.64
N LEU A 321 -7.18 -10.54 3.93
CA LEU A 321 -7.15 -9.51 4.97
C LEU A 321 -5.77 -9.54 5.63
N SER A 322 -5.07 -8.41 5.53
CA SER A 322 -3.79 -8.19 6.21
C SER A 322 -3.97 -7.16 7.33
N GLY A 323 -4.02 -7.63 8.57
CA GLY A 323 -4.26 -6.83 9.76
C GLY A 323 -3.43 -7.31 10.95
N VAL A 324 -3.63 -6.68 12.11
CA VAL A 324 -2.99 -7.17 13.34
C VAL A 324 -3.75 -8.42 13.85
N PRO A 325 -3.08 -9.37 14.52
CA PRO A 325 -3.69 -10.60 15.04
C PRO A 325 -5.02 -10.41 15.81
N THR A 326 -5.19 -9.30 16.53
CA THR A 326 -6.44 -8.99 17.24
C THR A 326 -7.62 -8.77 16.28
N MET A 327 -7.40 -8.15 15.12
CA MET A 327 -8.43 -7.94 14.10
C MET A 327 -8.97 -9.27 13.58
N THR A 328 -8.09 -10.22 13.27
CA THR A 328 -8.48 -11.58 12.84
C THR A 328 -9.31 -12.26 13.92
N ARG A 329 -8.91 -12.17 15.19
CA ARG A 329 -9.67 -12.75 16.30
C ARG A 329 -11.04 -12.10 16.45
N GLU A 330 -11.12 -10.78 16.40
CA GLU A 330 -12.37 -10.04 16.52
C GLU A 330 -13.34 -10.40 15.39
N LEU A 331 -12.85 -10.54 14.15
CA LEU A 331 -13.65 -10.93 13.00
C LEU A 331 -14.22 -12.35 13.16
N LEU A 332 -13.40 -13.32 13.55
CA LEU A 332 -13.82 -14.70 13.77
C LEU A 332 -14.75 -14.87 14.98
N ALA A 333 -14.58 -14.05 16.02
CA ALA A 333 -15.39 -14.11 17.24
C ALA A 333 -16.69 -13.27 17.14
N HIS A 334 -16.87 -12.49 16.08
CA HIS A 334 -18.01 -11.58 15.96
C HIS A 334 -19.32 -12.39 15.82
N PRO A 335 -20.41 -12.01 16.53
CA PRO A 335 -21.68 -12.76 16.51
C PRO A 335 -22.31 -12.94 15.12
N ASP A 336 -22.03 -12.01 14.20
CA ASP A 336 -22.54 -12.07 12.83
C ASP A 336 -21.66 -12.86 11.86
N ALA A 337 -20.48 -13.36 12.25
CA ALA A 337 -19.59 -14.10 11.36
C ALA A 337 -20.29 -15.32 10.75
N ALA A 338 -21.07 -16.06 11.56
CA ALA A 338 -21.84 -17.23 11.11
C ALA A 338 -23.03 -16.89 10.20
N ARG A 339 -23.38 -15.61 10.03
CA ARG A 339 -24.51 -15.14 9.21
C ARG A 339 -24.09 -14.55 7.87
N ARG A 340 -22.79 -14.51 7.57
CA ARG A 340 -22.20 -13.86 6.41
C ARG A 340 -21.54 -14.88 5.51
N ASP A 341 -21.59 -14.67 4.20
CA ASP A 341 -20.76 -15.42 3.25
C ASP A 341 -19.31 -14.92 3.33
N LEU A 342 -18.45 -15.72 3.99
CA LEU A 342 -17.01 -15.48 4.09
C LEU A 342 -16.20 -16.42 3.19
N SER A 343 -16.85 -17.17 2.29
CA SER A 343 -16.20 -18.24 1.52
C SER A 343 -15.12 -17.74 0.56
N SER A 344 -15.08 -16.43 0.29
CA SER A 344 -14.03 -15.82 -0.53
C SER A 344 -12.73 -15.61 0.22
N LEU A 345 -12.75 -15.58 1.56
CA LEU A 345 -11.62 -15.18 2.38
C LEU A 345 -10.62 -16.33 2.55
N LEU A 346 -9.56 -16.31 1.75
CA LEU A 346 -8.54 -17.37 1.69
C LEU A 346 -7.33 -17.10 2.58
N VAL A 347 -7.01 -15.81 2.77
CA VAL A 347 -5.83 -15.40 3.53
C VAL A 347 -6.26 -14.50 4.69
N LEU A 348 -6.04 -15.00 5.90
CA LEU A 348 -6.16 -14.25 7.15
C LEU A 348 -4.78 -14.16 7.78
N GLY A 349 -4.24 -12.95 7.89
CA GLY A 349 -2.93 -12.77 8.48
C GLY A 349 -2.56 -11.31 8.64
N GLY A 350 -1.26 -11.09 8.84
CA GLY A 350 -0.66 -9.77 8.92
C GLY A 350 0.37 -9.68 10.04
N GLY A 351 1.05 -8.53 10.10
CA GLY A 351 2.13 -8.25 11.03
C GLY A 351 1.80 -7.10 11.99
N GLY A 352 2.74 -6.75 12.86
CA GLY A 352 2.62 -5.61 13.78
C GLY A 352 2.39 -5.99 15.25
N SER A 353 2.10 -7.26 15.57
CA SER A 353 2.19 -7.81 16.92
C SER A 353 2.47 -9.31 16.90
N ALA A 354 2.86 -9.89 18.03
CA ALA A 354 3.03 -11.33 18.16
C ALA A 354 1.71 -12.07 17.87
N LEU A 355 1.79 -13.17 17.12
CA LEU A 355 0.66 -14.07 16.87
C LEU A 355 0.41 -14.89 18.15
N GLN A 356 -0.82 -14.93 18.62
CA GLN A 356 -1.18 -15.78 19.76
C GLN A 356 -1.21 -17.25 19.31
N PRO A 357 -0.59 -18.20 20.03
CA PRO A 357 -0.48 -19.59 19.58
C PRO A 357 -1.83 -20.27 19.25
N ASP A 358 -2.90 -19.93 19.96
CA ASP A 358 -4.25 -20.47 19.74
C ASP A 358 -4.96 -19.91 18.50
N LEU A 359 -4.43 -18.83 17.90
CA LEU A 359 -5.05 -18.19 16.74
C LEU A 359 -4.86 -19.01 15.47
N VAL A 360 -3.74 -19.73 15.34
CA VAL A 360 -3.46 -20.61 14.18
C VAL A 360 -4.52 -21.70 14.09
N ASP A 361 -4.75 -22.43 15.19
CA ASP A 361 -5.76 -23.48 15.28
C ASP A 361 -7.18 -22.96 15.02
N LYS A 362 -7.48 -21.70 15.37
CA LYS A 362 -8.79 -21.09 15.13
C LYS A 362 -9.01 -20.73 13.68
N ILE A 363 -8.00 -20.19 13.01
CA ILE A 363 -8.05 -19.89 11.57
C ILE A 363 -8.33 -21.19 10.80
N GLU A 364 -7.57 -22.25 11.10
CA GLU A 364 -7.72 -23.56 10.45
C GLU A 364 -9.12 -24.14 10.64
N LYS A 365 -9.67 -24.09 11.87
CA LYS A 365 -11.03 -24.57 12.17
C LYS A 365 -12.16 -23.74 11.58
N SER A 366 -11.90 -22.48 11.23
CA SER A 366 -12.89 -21.58 10.61
C SER A 366 -12.90 -21.63 9.08
N ALA A 367 -11.82 -22.15 8.48
CA ALA A 367 -11.67 -22.33 7.04
C ALA A 367 -12.14 -23.72 6.54
N ALA A 368 -12.47 -24.62 7.48
CA ALA A 368 -13.11 -25.92 7.24
C ALA A 368 -14.61 -25.83 7.48
#